data_AF-A0A529LEE4-F1
#
_entry.id   AF-A0A529LEE4-F1
#
_cell.length_a   1.000
_cell.length_b   1.000
_cell.length_c   1.000
_cell.angle_alpha   90.00
_cell.angle_beta   90.00
_cell.angle_gamma   90.00
#
_symmetry.space_group_name_H-M   'P 1'
#
loop_
_entity.id
_entity.type
_entity.pdbx_description
1 polymer ?
#
loop_
_entity_poly.entity_id
_entity_poly.type
_entity_poly.pdbx_seq_one_letter_code
_entity_poly.pdbx_strand_id
1 'polypeptide(L)' 'MTTKRPNFLIVMVDQLNGTLFPDGPADFLHTPHLKALAARSARFANNYTASPLCAPGRASFM' A
#
# COMPACT_ATOMS: atom_id res chain seq x y z
N MET A 1 8.02 -18.75 -27.30
CA MET A 1 7.81 -17.34 -26.88
C MET A 1 8.28 -17.22 -25.44
N THR A 2 9.27 -16.39 -25.14
CA THR A 2 9.64 -16.11 -23.76
C THR A 2 8.55 -15.25 -23.14
N THR A 3 7.89 -15.74 -22.10
CA THR A 3 6.93 -14.95 -21.33
C THR A 3 7.65 -13.72 -20.78
N LYS A 4 7.18 -12.52 -21.16
CA LYS A 4 7.78 -11.27 -20.69
C LYS A 4 7.69 -11.22 -19.17
N ARG A 5 8.85 -11.14 -18.50
CA ARG A 5 8.91 -10.99 -17.04
C ARG A 5 8.38 -9.59 -16.68
N PRO A 6 7.39 -9.47 -15.78
CA PRO A 6 6.93 -8.17 -15.32
C PRO A 6 7.98 -7.50 -14.42
N ASN A 7 7.96 -6.17 -14.39
CA ASN A 7 8.70 -5.39 -13.41
C ASN A 7 7.83 -5.20 -12.15
N PHE A 8 8.44 -5.25 -10.97
CA PHE A 8 7.76 -4.99 -9.69
C PHE A 8 8.30 -3.69 -9.07
N LEU A 9 7.40 -2.80 -8.67
CA LEU A 9 7.72 -1.58 -7.93
C LEU A 9 6.95 -1.61 -6.61
N ILE A 10 7.68 -1.76 -5.49
CA ILE A 10 7.12 -1.72 -4.14
C ILE A 10 7.27 -0.29 -3.63
N VAL A 11 6.14 0.35 -3.32
CA VAL A 11 6.10 1.67 -2.68
C VAL A 11 5.67 1.47 -1.23
N MET A 12 6.58 1.77 -0.30
CA MET A 12 6.33 1.67 1.14
C MET A 12 6.46 3.05 1.78
N VAL A 13 5.49 3.41 2.62
CA VAL A 13 5.53 4.63 3.43
C VAL A 13 5.68 4.27 4.90
N ASP A 14 6.24 5.17 5.70
CA ASP A 14 6.39 4.98 7.14
C ASP A 14 5.21 5.60 7.90
N GLN A 15 4.73 4.89 8.91
CA GLN A 15 3.72 5.34 9.88
C GLN A 15 2.39 5.87 9.29
N LEU A 16 1.99 5.40 8.11
CA LEU A 16 0.68 5.72 7.52
C LEU A 16 -0.43 4.94 8.24
N ASN A 17 -1.41 5.64 8.81
CA ASN A 17 -2.55 5.01 9.46
C ASN A 17 -3.50 4.38 8.42
N GLY A 18 -3.74 3.07 8.53
CA GLY A 18 -4.57 2.30 7.59
C GLY A 18 -6.03 2.77 7.51
N THR A 19 -6.59 3.37 8.57
CA THR A 19 -7.98 3.87 8.57
C THR A 19 -8.18 5.06 7.62
N LEU A 20 -7.11 5.68 7.15
CA LEU A 20 -7.14 6.71 6.11
C LEU A 20 -7.36 6.13 4.70
N PHE A 21 -7.41 4.80 4.56
CA PHE A 21 -7.56 4.09 3.30
C PHE A 21 -8.76 3.10 3.30
N PRO A 22 -10.00 3.54 3.60
CA PRO A 22 -11.16 2.63 3.71
C PRO A 22 -11.50 1.93 2.39
N ASP A 23 -11.36 2.62 1.25
CA ASP A 23 -11.48 2.06 -0.10
C ASP A 23 -10.47 2.75 -1.05
N GLY A 24 -9.23 2.87 -0.60
CA GLY A 24 -8.27 3.86 -1.12
C GLY A 24 -8.28 5.16 -0.30
N PRO A 25 -7.47 6.18 -0.66
CA PRO A 25 -7.31 7.37 0.19
C PRO A 25 -8.65 8.06 0.46
N ALA A 26 -8.93 8.37 1.73
CA ALA A 26 -10.13 9.08 2.14
C ALA A 26 -10.34 10.39 1.37
N ASP A 27 -11.61 10.78 1.16
CA ASP A 27 -11.96 11.87 0.25
C ASP A 27 -11.33 13.20 0.60
N PHE A 28 -11.24 13.52 1.90
CA PHE A 28 -10.65 14.75 2.41
C PHE A 28 -9.12 14.86 2.17
N LEU A 29 -8.45 13.76 1.82
CA LEU A 29 -7.02 13.76 1.53
C LEU A 29 -6.75 14.25 0.09
N HIS A 30 -5.94 15.30 -0.04
CA HIS A 30 -5.41 15.71 -1.34
C HIS A 30 -4.28 14.79 -1.81
N THR A 31 -4.66 13.66 -2.42
CA THR A 31 -3.74 12.60 -2.85
C THR A 31 -4.07 12.09 -4.27
N PRO A 32 -4.07 12.98 -5.30
CA PRO A 32 -4.59 12.65 -6.64
C PRO A 32 -3.91 11.43 -7.28
N HIS A 33 -2.59 11.27 -7.09
CA HIS A 33 -1.85 10.14 -7.66
C HIS A 33 -2.14 8.81 -6.95
N LEU A 34 -2.33 8.80 -5.63
CA LEU A 34 -2.71 7.59 -4.90
C LEU A 34 -4.16 7.21 -5.17
N LYS A 35 -5.06 8.19 -5.36
CA LYS A 35 -6.44 7.93 -5.80
C LYS A 35 -6.46 7.30 -7.20
N ALA A 36 -5.66 7.82 -8.14
CA ALA A 36 -5.51 7.23 -9.48
C ALA A 36 -4.91 5.82 -9.44
N LEU A 37 -3.96 5.56 -8.53
CA LEU A 37 -3.42 4.22 -8.30
C LEU A 37 -4.48 3.27 -7.71
N ALA A 38 -5.25 3.72 -6.72
CA ALA A 38 -6.28 2.93 -6.06
C ALA A 38 -7.38 2.49 -7.05
N ALA A 39 -7.81 3.37 -7.96
CA ALA A 39 -8.83 3.08 -8.97
C ALA A 39 -8.47 1.95 -9.96
N ARG A 40 -7.17 1.63 -10.10
CA ARG A 40 -6.66 0.58 -11.00
C ARG A 40 -6.03 -0.60 -10.26
N SER A 41 -6.21 -0.68 -8.94
CA SER A 41 -5.59 -1.68 -8.07
C SER A 41 -6.62 -2.55 -7.38
N ALA A 42 -6.23 -3.76 -6.99
CA ALA A 42 -6.90 -4.45 -5.89
C ALA A 42 -6.61 -3.70 -4.58
N ARG A 43 -7.64 -3.53 -3.73
CA ARG A 43 -7.56 -2.78 -2.48
C ARG A 43 -7.89 -3.71 -1.32
N PHE A 44 -7.03 -3.74 -0.30
CA PHE A 44 -7.19 -4.57 0.89
C PHE A 44 -7.57 -3.69 2.08
N ALA A 45 -8.87 -3.48 2.29
CA ALA A 45 -9.37 -2.54 3.30
C ALA A 45 -8.94 -2.90 4.75
N ASN A 46 -8.73 -4.18 5.04
CA ASN A 46 -8.39 -4.69 6.36
C ASN A 46 -7.01 -5.39 6.37
N ASN A 47 -5.97 -4.68 5.92
CA ASN A 47 -4.59 -5.16 5.98
C ASN A 47 -3.91 -4.71 7.29
N TYR A 48 -3.15 -5.61 7.94
CA TYR A 48 -2.56 -5.38 9.26
C TYR A 48 -1.04 -5.47 9.25
N THR A 49 -0.38 -4.73 10.15
CA THR A 49 1.06 -4.89 10.39
C THR A 49 1.33 -6.15 11.20
N ALA A 50 2.43 -6.84 10.92
CA ALA A 50 2.90 -7.96 11.72
C ALA A 50 3.42 -7.51 13.10
N SER A 51 3.91 -6.26 13.20
CA SER A 51 4.37 -5.67 14.46
C SER A 51 4.20 -4.14 14.44
N PRO A 52 3.72 -3.50 15.53
CA PRO A 52 3.48 -2.05 15.58
C PRO A 52 4.76 -1.24 15.85
N LEU A 53 5.92 -1.73 15.38
CA LEU A 53 7.23 -1.08 15.53
C LEU A 53 8.00 -1.16 14.21
N CYS A 54 8.83 -0.16 13.93
CA CYS A 54 9.48 0.01 12.64
C CYS A 54 10.35 -1.20 12.25
N ALA A 55 11.34 -1.55 13.08
CA ALA A 55 12.28 -2.63 12.79
C ALA A 55 11.59 -4.02 12.66
N PRO A 56 10.79 -4.48 13.63
CA PRO A 56 10.13 -5.79 13.51
C PRO A 56 9.07 -5.80 12.40
N GLY A 57 8.33 -4.71 12.16
CA GLY A 57 7.37 -4.63 11.06
C GLY A 57 8.05 -4.74 9.69
N ARG A 58 9.22 -4.09 9.51
CA ARG A 58 10.02 -4.19 8.28
C ARG A 58 10.69 -5.54 8.12
N ALA A 59 11.19 -6.13 9.21
CA ALA A 59 11.80 -7.46 9.18
C ALA A 59 10.79 -8.55 8.81
N SER A 60 9.53 -8.45 9.26
CA SER A 60 8.47 -9.39 8.87
C SER A 60 7.90 -9.17 7.46
N PHE A 61 8.15 -8.00 6.86
CA PHE A 61 7.73 -7.70 5.49
C PHE A 61 8.68 -8.31 4.45
N MET A 62 9.97 -8.37 4.76
CA MET A 62 11.04 -8.90 3.90
C MET A 62 11.07 -10.43 3.92
#